data_AF-A0A1J5BCA9-F1
#
_entry.id   AF-A0A1J5BCA9-F1
#
_cell.length_a   1.000
_cell.length_b   1.000
_cell.length_c   1.000
_cell.angle_alpha   90.00
_cell.angle_beta   90.00
_cell.angle_gamma   90.00
#
_symmetry.space_group_name_H-M   'P 1'
#
loop_
_entity.id
_entity.type
_entity.pdbx_description
1 polymer ?
#
loop_
_entity_poly.entity_id
_entity_poly.type
_entity_poly.pdbx_seq_one_letter_code
_entity_poly.pdbx_strand_id
1 'polypeptide(L)' 'NGSKIIVNRQTATREIWVAAKSGGYHFSRKGAAWHDTRDGMELFAALGKQASEQAGEAVSF' A
#
# COMPACT_ATOMS: atom_id res chain seq x y z
N ASN A 1 -15.00 -11.07 3.55
CA ASN A 1 -15.16 -11.55 2.14
C ASN A 1 -14.00 -12.45 1.67
N GLY A 2 -13.01 -12.79 2.51
CA GLY A 2 -11.86 -13.62 2.10
C GLY A 2 -10.79 -12.89 1.27
N SER A 3 -10.95 -11.59 1.01
CA SER A 3 -9.93 -10.78 0.33
C SER A 3 -8.69 -10.60 1.20
N LYS A 4 -7.57 -10.31 0.56
CA LYS A 4 -6.26 -10.14 1.21
C LYS A 4 -5.59 -8.88 0.68
N ILE A 5 -4.74 -8.29 1.52
CA ILE A 5 -3.74 -7.30 1.10
C ILE A 5 -2.39 -7.92 1.43
N ILE A 6 -1.50 -8.01 0.45
CA ILE A 6 -0.17 -8.58 0.60
C ILE A 6 0.83 -7.43 0.56
N VAL A 7 1.66 -7.32 1.60
CA VAL A 7 2.74 -6.34 1.68
C VAL A 7 4.06 -7.09 1.66
N ASN A 8 4.97 -6.72 0.75
CA ASN A 8 6.29 -7.33 0.67
C ASN A 8 7.38 -6.28 0.42
N ARG A 9 8.60 -6.60 0.85
CA ARG A 9 9.78 -5.77 0.59
C ARG A 9 10.52 -6.30 -0.64
N GLN A 10 10.85 -5.41 -1.57
CA GLN A 10 11.70 -5.71 -2.71
C GLN A 10 13.11 -5.17 -2.48
N THR A 11 14.04 -6.07 -2.16
CA THR A 11 15.41 -5.70 -1.79
C THR A 11 16.21 -5.13 -2.96
N ALA A 12 15.98 -5.65 -4.18
CA ALA A 12 16.68 -5.19 -5.39
C ALA A 12 16.34 -3.74 -5.74
N THR A 13 15.05 -3.35 -5.69
CA THR A 13 14.59 -2.00 -6.01
C THR A 13 14.53 -1.08 -4.79
N ARG A 14 14.71 -1.62 -3.58
CA ARG A 14 14.53 -0.90 -2.30
C ARG A 14 13.13 -0.32 -2.13
N GLU A 15 12.13 -1.08 -2.57
CA GLU A 15 10.73 -0.69 -2.54
C GLU A 15 9.93 -1.53 -1.55
N ILE A 16 8.76 -1.01 -1.19
CA ILE A 16 7.66 -1.78 -0.62
C ILE A 16 6.62 -1.96 -1.71
N TRP A 17 6.17 -3.19 -1.93
CA TRP A 17 5.08 -3.48 -2.86
C TRP A 17 3.85 -3.91 -2.09
N VAL A 18 2.68 -3.46 -2.56
CA VAL A 18 1.37 -3.81 -2.00
C VAL A 18 0.52 -4.37 -3.13
N ALA A 19 -0.02 -5.57 -2.92
CA ALA A 19 -1.05 -6.15 -3.77
C ALA A 19 -2.39 -6.15 -3.01
N ALA A 20 -3.36 -5.41 -3.54
CA ALA A 20 -4.73 -5.33 -3.04
C ALA A 20 -5.71 -5.77 -4.14
N LYS A 21 -7.01 -5.86 -3.80
CA LYS A 21 -8.06 -6.23 -4.76
C LYS A 21 -8.15 -5.26 -5.95
N SER A 22 -7.82 -3.99 -5.71
CA SER A 22 -7.82 -2.90 -6.70
C SER A 22 -6.59 -2.89 -7.63
N GLY A 23 -5.51 -3.58 -7.27
CA GLY A 23 -4.28 -3.62 -8.05
C GLY A 23 -2.99 -3.71 -7.23
N GLY A 24 -1.87 -3.51 -7.93
CA GLY A 24 -0.52 -3.48 -7.37
C GLY A 24 0.04 -2.06 -7.29
N TYR A 25 0.70 -1.75 -6.17
CA TYR A 25 1.25 -0.44 -5.83
C TYR A 25 2.70 -0.59 -5.40
N HIS A 26 3.57 0.30 -5.87
CA HIS A 26 5.01 0.27 -5.58
C HIS A 26 5.39 1.56 -4.89
N PHE A 27 6.00 1.44 -3.71
CA PHE A 27 6.38 2.57 -2.88
C PHE A 27 7.89 2.68 -2.78
N SER A 28 8.38 3.89 -3.05
CA SER A 28 9.78 4.27 -2.89
C SER A 28 9.99 5.08 -1.62
N ARG A 29 11.16 4.97 -1.01
CA ARG A 29 11.53 5.74 0.18
C ARG A 29 11.76 7.21 -0.18
N LYS A 30 11.01 8.13 0.43
CA LYS A 30 11.26 9.58 0.35
C LYS A 30 11.38 10.15 1.77
N GLY A 31 12.62 10.39 2.20
CA GLY A 31 12.91 10.83 3.57
C GLY A 31 12.42 9.83 4.61
N ALA A 32 11.51 10.27 5.48
CA ALA A 32 10.93 9.48 6.55
C ALA A 32 9.67 8.67 6.16
N ALA A 33 9.14 8.84 4.93
CA ALA A 33 7.93 8.15 4.47
C ALA A 33 8.13 7.32 3.18
N TRP A 34 7.14 6.49 2.85
CA TRP A 34 7.08 5.67 1.64
C TRP A 34 6.00 6.22 0.73
N HIS A 35 6.33 6.52 -0.52
CA HIS A 35 5.39 7.14 -1.46
C HIS A 35 5.26 6.31 -2.73
N ASP A 36 4.02 6.16 -3.20
CA ASP A 36 3.70 5.49 -4.44
C ASP A 36 4.46 6.13 -5.61
N THR A 37 4.96 5.30 -6.50
CA THR A 37 5.81 5.71 -7.63
C THR A 37 5.01 6.31 -8.80
N ARG A 38 3.69 6.14 -8.83
CA ARG A 38 2.78 6.66 -9.86
C ARG A 38 2.12 7.95 -9.45
N ASP A 39 1.47 7.99 -8.29
CA ASP A 39 0.66 9.12 -7.85
C ASP A 39 1.19 9.84 -6.60
N GLY A 40 2.21 9.28 -5.95
CA GLY A 40 2.83 9.88 -4.76
C GLY A 40 2.02 9.71 -3.47
N MET A 41 0.95 8.91 -3.43
CA MET A 41 0.23 8.62 -2.20
C MET A 41 1.16 7.97 -1.15
N GLU A 42 0.97 8.34 0.12
CA GLU A 42 1.75 7.76 1.23
C GLU A 42 1.27 6.33 1.55
N LEU A 43 2.20 5.43 1.87
CA LEU A 43 1.95 3.98 2.07
C LEU A 43 0.83 3.67 3.07
N PHE A 44 0.85 4.28 4.25
CA PHE A 44 -0.15 4.02 5.29
C PHE A 44 -1.51 4.61 4.92
N ALA A 45 -1.53 5.78 4.27
CA ALA A 45 -2.75 6.33 3.69
C ALA A 45 -3.35 5.39 2.61
N ALA A 46 -2.50 4.83 1.73
CA ALA A 46 -2.92 3.86 0.73
C ALA A 46 -3.46 2.58 1.39
N LEU A 47 -2.75 2.03 2.39
CA LEU A 47 -3.20 0.85 3.15
C LEU A 47 -4.54 1.10 3.83
N GLY A 48 -4.74 2.26 4.46
CA GLY A 48 -6.00 2.63 5.10
C GLY A 48 -7.15 2.66 4.10
N LYS A 49 -6.94 3.27 2.92
CA LYS A 49 -7.91 3.27 1.82
C LYS A 49 -8.25 1.84 1.37
N GLN A 50 -7.24 1.03 1.05
CA GLN A 50 -7.45 -0.34 0.52
C GLN A 50 -8.10 -1.26 1.56
N ALA A 51 -7.67 -1.17 2.82
CA ALA A 51 -8.25 -1.94 3.92
C ALA A 51 -9.70 -1.54 4.16
N SER A 52 -10.02 -0.25 4.14
CA SER A 52 -11.39 0.22 4.33
C SER A 52 -12.32 -0.26 3.22
N GLU A 53 -11.89 -0.15 1.96
CA GLU A 53 -12.63 -0.65 0.79
C GLU A 53 -12.88 -2.18 0.88
N GLN A 54 -11.88 -2.95 1.33
CA GLN A 54 -11.98 -4.41 1.40
C GLN A 54 -12.73 -4.92 2.64
N ALA A 55 -12.67 -4.21 3.76
CA ALA A 55 -13.35 -4.56 5.01
C ALA A 55 -14.83 -4.11 5.01
N GLY A 56 -15.15 -3.03 4.29
CA GLY A 56 -16.47 -2.40 4.34
C GLY A 56 -16.70 -1.53 5.57
N GLU A 57 -15.62 -1.19 6.29
CA GLU A 57 -15.60 -0.30 7.46
C GLU A 57 -14.32 0.54 7.45
N ALA A 58 -14.27 1.63 8.22
CA ALA A 58 -13.10 2.50 8.24
C ALA A 58 -11.90 1.83 8.96
N VAL A 59 -10.75 1.85 8.30
CA VAL A 59 -9.46 1.37 8.83
C VAL A 59 -8.40 2.46 8.63
N SER A 60 -7.70 2.84 9.71
CA SER A 60 -6.64 3.86 9.71
C SER A 60 -5.35 3.35 10.37
N PHE A 61 -4.21 3.93 9.98
CA PHE A 61 -2.86 3.59 10.46
C PHE A 61 -2.13 4.83 10.97
#